data_AF-X1CZF0-F1
#
_entry.id   AF-X1CZF0-F1
#
_cell.length_a   1.000
_cell.length_b   1.000
_cell.length_c   1.000
_cell.angle_alpha   90.00
_cell.angle_beta   90.00
_cell.angle_gamma   90.00
#
_symmetry.space_group_name_H-M   'P 1'
#
loop_
_entity.id
_entity.type
_entity.pdbx_description
1 polymer ?
#
loop_
_entity_poly.entity_id
_entity_poly.type
_entity_poly.pdbx_seq_one_letter_code
_entity_poly.pdbx_strand_id
1 'polypeptide(L)' 'MYECKICRKYIKAENLKNTFQFTLGNVKCGKFHGVKSYYYHVKCLNKVDSKEVKLLVPIT' A
#
# COMPACT_ATOMS: atom_id res chain seq x y z
N MET A 1 -0.27 -12.83 9.85
CA MET A 1 -0.56 -11.53 10.50
C MET A 1 0.19 -10.46 9.72
N TYR A 2 -0.47 -9.40 9.29
CA TYR A 2 0.17 -8.37 8.45
C TYR A 2 0.37 -7.09 9.24
N GLU A 3 1.47 -6.38 9.04
CA GLU A 3 1.74 -5.13 9.75
C GLU A 3 1.36 -3.93 8.86
N CYS A 4 0.55 -3.02 9.38
CA CYS A 4 0.25 -1.77 8.70
C CYS A 4 1.46 -0.82 8.76
N LYS A 5 1.99 -0.41 7.61
CA LYS A 5 3.19 0.46 7.57
C LYS A 5 2.99 1.91 8.03
N ILE A 6 1.75 2.37 8.18
CA ILE A 6 1.45 3.72 8.70
C ILE A 6 1.40 3.71 10.24
N CYS A 7 0.62 2.82 10.84
CA CYS A 7 0.40 2.82 12.30
C CYS A 7 1.20 1.76 13.05
N ARG A 8 1.95 0.89 12.35
CA ARG A 8 2.73 -0.25 12.89
C ARG A 8 1.91 -1.27 13.70
N LYS A 9 0.58 -1.17 13.66
CA LYS A 9 -0.33 -2.15 14.27
C LYS A 9 -0.57 -3.31 13.32
N TYR A 10 -0.79 -4.47 13.90
CA TYR A 10 -1.12 -5.67 13.14
C TYR A 10 -2.56 -5.68 12.65
N ILE A 11 -2.72 -6.08 11.40
CA ILE A 11 -3.96 -6.41 10.72
C ILE A 11 -4.26 -7.89 11.01
N LYS A 12 -5.36 -8.12 11.72
CA LYS A 12 -5.90 -9.47 11.94
C LYS A 12 -6.43 -10.05 10.63
N ALA A 13 -6.32 -11.36 10.44
CA ALA A 13 -6.72 -12.03 9.19
C ALA A 13 -8.21 -11.79 8.85
N GLU A 14 -9.08 -11.77 9.86
CA GLU A 14 -10.51 -11.42 9.75
C GLU A 14 -10.77 -10.04 9.13
N ASN A 15 -9.83 -9.10 9.27
CA ASN A 15 -9.96 -7.72 8.81
C ASN A 15 -9.30 -7.49 7.45
N LEU A 16 -8.80 -8.52 6.77
CA LEU A 16 -8.17 -8.40 5.45
C LEU A 16 -9.10 -7.82 4.38
N LYS A 17 -10.40 -8.12 4.45
CA LYS A 17 -11.41 -7.55 3.53
C LYS A 17 -11.48 -6.02 3.59
N ASN A 18 -11.08 -5.43 4.72
CA ASN A 18 -11.08 -3.98 4.95
C ASN A 18 -9.65 -3.42 4.97
N THR A 19 -8.76 -3.97 4.15
CA THR A 19 -7.37 -3.52 4.03
C THR A 19 -7.00 -3.20 2.59
N PHE A 20 -6.14 -2.21 2.42
CA PHE A 20 -5.50 -1.93 1.15
C PHE A 20 -4.19 -2.69 1.05
N GLN A 21 -3.95 -3.26 -0.12
CA GLN A 21 -2.69 -3.91 -0.46
C GLN A 21 -2.04 -3.17 -1.63
N PHE A 22 -0.80 -2.74 -1.45
CA PHE A 22 0.06 -2.27 -2.53
C PHE A 22 1.10 -3.35 -2.84
N THR A 23 1.15 -3.79 -4.08
CA THR A 23 2.17 -4.76 -4.53
C THR A 23 3.15 -4.06 -5.45
N LEU A 24 4.42 -4.00 -5.06
CA LEU A 24 5.52 -3.59 -5.92
C LEU A 24 5.98 -4.77 -6.74
N GLY A 25 6.22 -4.55 -8.03
CA GLY A 25 6.58 -5.60 -8.96
C GLY A 25 7.10 -5.04 -10.27
N ASN A 26 7.55 -5.94 -11.13
CA ASN A 26 8.03 -5.60 -12.46
C ASN A 26 7.01 -6.02 -13.51
N VAL A 27 6.92 -5.27 -14.60
CA VAL A 27 6.19 -5.72 -15.79
C VAL A 27 7.19 -6.45 -16.69
N LYS A 28 6.95 -7.73 -16.96
CA LYS A 28 7.76 -8.54 -17.90
C LYS A 28 6.82 -9.18 -18.91
N CYS A 29 7.14 -9.03 -20.20
CA CYS A 29 6.32 -9.54 -21.30
C CYS A 29 4.83 -9.15 -21.17
N GLY A 30 4.55 -7.91 -20.78
CA GLY A 30 3.19 -7.38 -20.60
C GLY A 30 2.44 -7.91 -19.37
N LYS A 31 3.05 -8.76 -18.54
CA LYS A 31 2.45 -9.28 -17.30
C LYS A 31 3.09 -8.64 -16.07
N PHE A 32 2.26 -8.30 -15.08
CA PHE A 32 2.74 -7.80 -13.80
C PHE A 32 3.22 -8.96 -12.91
N HIS A 33 4.46 -8.89 -12.47
CA HIS A 33 5.08 -9.84 -11.54
C HIS A 33 5.33 -9.15 -10.20
N GLY A 34 4.43 -9.36 -9.24
CA GLY A 34 4.55 -8.83 -7.88
C GLY A 34 5.76 -9.43 -7.14
N VAL A 35 6.62 -8.56 -6.61
CA VAL A 35 7.82 -8.92 -5.85
C VAL A 35 7.59 -8.73 -4.35
N LYS A 36 6.85 -7.69 -3.95
CA LYS A 36 6.66 -7.35 -2.54
C LYS A 36 5.30 -6.71 -2.29
N SER A 37 4.60 -7.18 -1.27
CA SER A 37 3.28 -6.67 -0.89
C SER A 37 3.34 -5.90 0.44
N TYR A 38 2.62 -4.80 0.51
CA TYR A 38 2.46 -3.95 1.67
C TYR A 38 0.98 -3.82 2.01
N TYR A 39 0.67 -3.93 3.30
CA TYR A 39 -0.71 -3.92 3.79
C TYR A 39 -0.98 -2.69 4.65
N TYR A 40 -2.18 -2.14 4.53
CA TYR A 40 -2.58 -0.91 5.21
C TYR A 40 -4.02 -1.01 5.71
N HIS A 41 -4.27 -0.49 6.91
CA HIS A 41 -5.64 -0.22 7.34
C HIS A 41 -6.24 0.88 6.47
N VAL A 42 -7.48 0.70 6.00
CA VAL A 42 -8.23 1.73 5.25
C VAL A 42 -8.24 3.07 6.00
N LYS A 43 -8.54 3.02 7.31
CA LYS A 43 -8.56 4.21 8.18
C LYS A 43 -7.19 4.92 8.27
N CYS A 44 -6.09 4.23 8.06
CA CYS A 44 -4.76 4.83 8.12
C CYS A 44 -4.39 5.56 6.83
N LEU A 45 -4.85 5.08 5.66
CA LEU A 45 -4.64 5.75 4.38
C LEU A 45 -5.44 7.05 4.30
N ASN A 46 -6.72 7.03 4.68
CA ASN A 46 -7.58 8.21 4.66
C ASN A 46 -7.15 9.31 5.66
N LYS A 47 -6.27 9.00 6.62
CA LYS A 47 -5.69 10.00 7.54
C LYS A 47 -4.54 10.79 6.93
N VAL A 48 -3.97 10.33 5.81
CA VAL A 48 -2.86 11.01 5.12
C VAL A 48 -3.38 12.19 4.28
N ASP A 49 -4.70 12.36 4.19
CA ASP A 49 -5.39 13.27 3.26
C ASP A 49 -5.49 14.74 3.73
N SER A 50 -4.43 15.37 4.23
CA SER A 50 -4.51 16.82 4.52
C SER A 50 -3.25 17.67 4.33
N LYS A 51 -2.08 17.12 4.00
CA LYS A 51 -0.90 17.95 3.68
C LYS A 51 -0.07 17.33 2.56
N GLU A 52 -0.27 17.88 1.35
CA GLU A 52 0.64 17.89 0.20
C GLU A 52 1.64 16.72 0.09
N VAL A 53 1.20 15.61 -0.50
CA VAL A 53 2.15 14.76 -1.22
C VAL A 53 2.12 15.24 -2.68
N LYS A 54 3.08 16.09 -3.05
CA LYS A 54 3.39 16.37 -4.46
C LYS A 54 3.75 15.03 -5.11
N LEU A 55 2.76 14.40 -5.73
CA LEU A 55 2.96 13.16 -6.47
C LEU A 55 3.83 13.48 -7.68
N LEU A 56 5.04 12.91 -7.66
CA LEU A 56 5.88 12.54 -8.79
C LEU A 56 6.08 13.64 -9.85
N VAL A 57 7.18 14.38 -9.70
CA VAL A 57 7.74 15.15 -10.82
C VAL A 57 8.25 14.14 -11.86
N PRO A 58 7.88 14.28 -13.15
CA PRO A 58 8.47 13.46 -14.20
C PRO A 58 9.98 13.75 -14.28
N ILE A 59 10.79 12.70 -14.42
CA ILE A 59 12.21 12.83 -14.71
C ILE A 59 12.32 13.23 -16.20
N THR A 60 12.70 14.47 -16.47
CA THR A 60 13.12 14.98 -17.79
C THR A 60 14.56 14.60 -18.10
#